data_AF-A0A8S3XSF8-F1
#
_entry.id   AF-A0A8S3XSF8-F1
#
_cell.length_a   1.000
_cell.length_b   1.000
_cell.length_c   1.000
_cell.angle_alpha   90.00
_cell.angle_beta   90.00
_cell.angle_gamma   90.00
#
_symmetry.space_group_name_H-M   'P 1'
#
loop_
_entity.id
_entity.type
_entity.pdbx_description
1 polymer ?
#
loop_
_entity_poly.entity_id
_entity_poly.type
_entity_poly.pdbx_seq_one_letter_code
_entity_poly.pdbx_strand_id
1 'polypeptide(L)'
;MRDYSEQEKVTVYIIVEQEMPTSPKDNIIIDTNLERVSEEIIEKEKNTTEQLKVVKSLNISFTQLGHEECEICEAHKIHCKSENHDKDSIFDDCVKCLDYRNHKSRALKARKLYLKHKEEKENEPNHIYYSTDLEKVIMLPRLETFKEVVFCQRLVAFNQTFAPIGKSNTNPYAVLWHEAIAGRKQEDIISAFNVFLMQSRDYNFIDLWLDNCAAQNKNWLLYFYLVHIINSSAISAKQDNLNYFESGHTFMSCDHFHHQVELSMKRKKKLHDFQDFIEAVSAANTAKVTVKEMKTFDFINVIDYTSPRRIQTSNPRAYMRNMVQVIFKRGSFNLFYKTDFDGEVNELTFLKDTYLKSKTGPVSVITSRTNPRGIKTSRKENILKKLSKFMLPYKQTFWKNLPTNDNEKTDSDEE
;
A
#
# COMPACT_ATOMS: atom_id res chain seq x y z
N MET A 1 -64.85 -14.95 -22.10
CA MET A 1 -63.69 -14.77 -23.00
C MET A 1 -62.42 -14.78 -22.17
N ARG A 2 -61.27 -15.04 -22.80
CA ARG A 2 -59.91 -15.26 -22.27
C ARG A 2 -59.51 -14.18 -21.23
N ASP A 3 -58.65 -14.43 -20.23
CA ASP A 3 -57.27 -14.91 -20.43
C ASP A 3 -56.65 -15.90 -19.43
N TYR A 4 -55.71 -16.65 -20.01
CA TYR A 4 -54.54 -17.31 -19.45
C TYR A 4 -53.32 -16.44 -19.84
N SER A 5 -52.19 -16.39 -19.12
CA SER A 5 -51.75 -17.10 -17.91
C SER A 5 -50.59 -16.31 -17.25
N GLU A 6 -49.90 -16.94 -16.29
CA GLU A 6 -48.50 -16.73 -15.88
C GLU A 6 -47.72 -15.54 -16.50
N GLN A 7 -47.25 -14.64 -15.63
CA GLN A 7 -46.02 -13.88 -15.87
C GLN A 7 -45.06 -14.00 -14.68
N GLU A 8 -43.80 -14.19 -15.04
CA GLU A 8 -42.73 -14.84 -14.29
C GLU A 8 -42.33 -14.19 -12.95
N LYS A 9 -42.06 -15.03 -11.95
CA LYS A 9 -41.26 -14.65 -10.78
C LYS A 9 -39.80 -14.49 -11.20
N VAL A 10 -39.38 -13.28 -11.55
CA VAL A 10 -37.94 -12.98 -11.74
C VAL A 10 -37.23 -13.07 -10.39
N THR A 11 -36.52 -14.19 -10.19
CA THR A 11 -35.72 -14.44 -8.99
C THR A 11 -34.37 -13.77 -9.16
N VAL A 12 -34.11 -12.69 -8.41
CA VAL A 12 -32.80 -12.03 -8.39
C VAL A 12 -31.88 -12.83 -7.47
N TYR A 13 -30.88 -13.50 -8.06
CA TYR A 13 -29.82 -14.18 -7.32
C TYR A 13 -28.83 -13.15 -6.75
N ILE A 14 -29.17 -12.63 -5.57
CA ILE A 14 -28.17 -11.98 -4.72
C ILE A 14 -27.27 -13.09 -4.17
N ILE A 15 -26.03 -13.19 -4.65
CA ILE A 15 -25.00 -14.00 -3.97
C ILE A 15 -24.53 -13.22 -2.73
N VAL A 16 -25.36 -13.27 -1.70
CA VAL A 16 -24.98 -13.04 -0.31
C VAL A 16 -25.10 -14.40 0.38
N GLU A 17 -24.11 -15.25 0.17
CA GLU A 17 -23.82 -16.35 1.09
C GLU A 17 -23.00 -15.81 2.27
N GLN A 18 -23.63 -14.96 3.07
CA GLN A 18 -23.27 -14.75 4.47
C GLN A 18 -24.54 -14.65 5.29
N GLU A 19 -24.54 -15.31 6.45
CA GLU A 19 -25.65 -15.30 7.38
C GLU A 19 -25.97 -13.86 7.84
N MET A 20 -27.25 -13.59 8.13
CA MET A 20 -27.70 -12.24 8.48
C MET A 20 -26.92 -11.69 9.69
N PRO A 21 -26.34 -10.48 9.62
CA PRO A 21 -25.65 -9.89 10.76
C PRO A 21 -26.64 -9.65 11.91
N THR A 22 -26.32 -10.20 13.08
CA THR A 22 -27.17 -10.17 14.28
C THR A 22 -27.15 -8.83 15.02
N SER A 23 -26.59 -7.74 14.44
CA SER A 23 -26.60 -6.42 15.05
C SER A 23 -26.75 -5.25 14.05
N PRO A 24 -27.44 -4.14 14.39
CA PRO A 24 -27.83 -3.10 13.42
C PRO A 24 -26.75 -2.03 13.15
N LYS A 25 -25.45 -2.38 13.14
CA LYS A 25 -24.35 -1.39 13.20
C LYS A 25 -23.24 -1.51 12.16
N ASP A 26 -23.27 -2.48 11.27
CA ASP A 26 -22.20 -2.67 10.28
C ASP A 26 -22.51 -1.95 8.97
N ASN A 27 -21.59 -1.10 8.50
CA ASN A 27 -21.68 -0.41 7.22
C ASN A 27 -21.12 -1.29 6.09
N ILE A 28 -21.90 -1.45 5.02
CA ILE A 28 -21.49 -2.13 3.79
C ILE A 28 -21.02 -1.07 2.79
N ILE A 29 -19.73 -1.04 2.47
CA ILE A 29 -19.15 -0.07 1.53
C ILE A 29 -18.95 -0.73 0.17
N ILE A 30 -19.62 -0.18 -0.85
CA ILE A 30 -19.50 -0.63 -2.25
C ILE A 30 -18.62 0.37 -3.01
N ASP A 31 -17.54 -0.13 -3.62
CA ASP A 31 -16.63 0.64 -4.45
C ASP A 31 -17.21 0.80 -5.86
N THR A 32 -17.55 2.02 -6.25
CA THR A 32 -18.14 2.32 -7.56
C THR A 32 -17.13 2.29 -8.71
N ASN A 33 -15.83 2.13 -8.44
CA ASN A 33 -14.81 1.96 -9.50
C ASN A 33 -14.83 0.55 -10.13
N LEU A 34 -15.53 -0.40 -9.51
CA LEU A 34 -15.79 -1.76 -10.01
C LEU A 34 -17.16 -1.79 -10.72
N GLU A 35 -17.19 -1.16 -11.89
CA GLU A 35 -18.37 -0.70 -12.66
C GLU A 35 -19.56 -1.70 -12.76
N ARG A 36 -19.30 -3.02 -12.79
CA ARG A 36 -20.35 -4.06 -12.84
C ARG A 36 -21.28 -4.16 -11.63
N VAL A 37 -20.92 -3.62 -10.45
CA VAL A 37 -21.85 -3.61 -9.29
C VAL A 37 -22.71 -2.34 -9.28
N SER A 38 -22.25 -1.26 -9.91
CA SER A 38 -22.97 0.01 -9.96
C SER A 38 -24.04 0.04 -11.06
N GLU A 39 -23.79 -0.53 -12.24
CA GLU A 39 -24.63 -0.24 -13.41
C GLU A 39 -25.99 -0.98 -13.39
N GLU A 40 -26.09 -2.22 -12.89
CA GLU A 40 -27.40 -2.88 -12.66
C GLU A 40 -28.30 -2.17 -11.62
N ILE A 41 -27.71 -1.31 -10.78
CA ILE A 41 -28.40 -0.49 -9.78
C ILE A 41 -28.77 0.88 -10.37
N ILE A 42 -27.86 1.51 -11.12
CA ILE A 42 -28.02 2.84 -11.70
C ILE A 42 -28.97 2.82 -12.92
N GLU A 43 -28.95 1.78 -13.76
CA GLU A 43 -29.79 1.76 -14.97
C GLU A 43 -31.30 1.60 -14.67
N LYS A 44 -31.67 1.35 -13.40
CA LYS A 44 -33.05 1.37 -12.90
C LYS A 44 -33.44 2.70 -12.22
N GLU A 45 -32.78 3.81 -12.55
CA GLU A 45 -32.99 5.18 -12.02
C GLU A 45 -34.37 5.85 -12.31
N LYS A 46 -35.45 5.07 -12.43
CA LYS A 46 -36.83 5.57 -12.45
C LYS A 46 -37.79 4.79 -11.56
N ASN A 47 -37.44 4.47 -10.31
CA ASN A 47 -38.48 4.42 -9.27
C ASN A 47 -38.06 4.58 -7.77
N THR A 48 -38.69 5.58 -7.16
CA THR A 48 -39.19 5.69 -5.77
C THR A 48 -38.29 5.48 -4.52
N THR A 49 -38.53 6.40 -3.59
CA THR A 49 -38.02 6.61 -2.22
C THR A 49 -37.93 5.37 -1.31
N GLU A 50 -38.55 4.26 -1.66
CA GLU A 50 -38.56 3.01 -0.87
C GLU A 50 -37.18 2.33 -0.86
N GLN A 51 -36.49 2.29 -2.01
CA GLN A 51 -35.18 1.66 -2.14
C GLN A 51 -34.10 2.38 -1.32
N LEU A 52 -34.19 3.71 -1.22
CA LEU A 52 -33.32 4.52 -0.35
C LEU A 52 -33.53 4.24 1.14
N LYS A 53 -34.72 3.80 1.57
CA LYS A 53 -34.94 3.30 2.93
C LYS A 53 -34.28 1.94 3.12
N VAL A 54 -34.36 1.05 2.14
CA VAL A 54 -33.71 -0.27 2.17
C VAL A 54 -32.19 -0.12 2.27
N VAL A 55 -31.56 0.65 1.38
CA VAL A 55 -30.12 0.97 1.40
C VAL A 55 -29.68 1.54 2.75
N LYS A 56 -30.44 2.48 3.33
CA LYS A 56 -30.16 3.02 4.68
C LYS A 56 -30.38 2.00 5.80
N SER A 57 -31.38 1.12 5.69
CA SER A 57 -31.65 0.07 6.70
C SER A 57 -30.61 -1.07 6.66
N LEU A 58 -30.03 -1.33 5.50
CA LEU A 58 -28.91 -2.23 5.28
C LEU A 58 -27.54 -1.55 5.49
N ASN A 59 -27.54 -0.27 5.86
CA ASN A 59 -26.33 0.50 6.14
C ASN A 59 -25.33 0.52 4.95
N ILE A 60 -25.85 0.42 3.72
CA ILE A 60 -25.06 0.40 2.48
C ILE A 60 -24.71 1.84 2.09
N SER A 61 -23.43 2.11 1.85
CA SER A 61 -22.95 3.39 1.31
C SER A 61 -22.16 3.18 0.02
N PHE A 62 -22.64 3.79 -1.07
CA PHE A 62 -21.89 3.95 -2.31
C PHE A 62 -20.88 5.08 -2.12
N THR A 63 -19.62 4.86 -2.48
CA THR A 63 -18.58 5.88 -2.40
C THR A 63 -17.57 5.63 -3.51
N GLN A 64 -17.23 6.67 -4.27
CA GLN A 64 -16.08 6.64 -5.16
C GLN A 64 -14.82 6.66 -4.28
N LEU A 65 -14.09 5.55 -4.28
CA LEU A 65 -12.92 5.37 -3.44
C LEU A 65 -11.70 5.92 -4.16
N GLY A 66 -11.17 7.06 -3.67
CA GLY A 66 -10.10 7.81 -4.32
C GLY A 66 -10.58 8.98 -5.18
N HIS A 67 -9.66 9.83 -5.62
CA HIS A 67 -9.89 10.86 -6.66
C HIS A 67 -9.06 10.57 -7.93
N GLU A 68 -8.35 9.44 -7.96
CA GLU A 68 -7.48 9.05 -9.05
C GLU A 68 -8.26 8.14 -10.01
N GLU A 69 -8.25 8.50 -11.29
CA GLU A 69 -8.92 7.73 -12.34
C GLU A 69 -7.96 6.67 -12.88
N CYS A 70 -8.45 5.44 -13.07
CA CYS A 70 -7.63 4.38 -13.66
C CYS A 70 -7.42 4.63 -15.17
N GLU A 71 -6.18 4.90 -15.56
CA GLU A 71 -5.77 5.18 -16.95
C GLU A 71 -6.27 4.13 -17.96
N ILE A 72 -6.23 2.85 -17.59
CA ILE A 72 -6.69 1.74 -18.45
C ILE A 72 -8.21 1.77 -18.63
N CYS A 73 -8.96 2.08 -17.56
CA CYS A 73 -10.42 2.20 -17.63
C CYS A 73 -10.85 3.42 -18.46
N GLU A 74 -10.18 4.57 -18.31
CA GLU A 74 -10.50 5.75 -19.10
C GLU A 74 -10.07 5.61 -20.57
N ALA A 75 -8.91 4.99 -20.84
CA ALA A 75 -8.50 4.65 -22.20
C ALA A 75 -9.50 3.71 -22.90
N HIS A 76 -10.12 2.77 -22.16
CA HIS A 76 -11.21 1.93 -22.67
C HIS A 76 -12.47 2.76 -22.95
N LYS A 77 -12.89 3.64 -22.04
CA LYS A 77 -14.05 4.54 -22.24
C LYS A 77 -13.89 5.45 -23.46
N ILE A 78 -12.69 5.94 -23.72
CA ILE A 78 -12.37 6.73 -24.91
C ILE A 78 -12.43 5.85 -26.17
N HIS A 79 -11.87 4.64 -26.12
CA HIS A 79 -11.88 3.67 -27.22
C HIS A 79 -13.30 3.23 -27.63
N CYS A 80 -14.19 2.94 -26.67
CA CYS A 80 -15.58 2.61 -26.99
C CYS A 80 -16.29 3.74 -27.74
N LYS A 81 -16.06 5.00 -27.31
CA LYS A 81 -16.59 6.20 -27.97
C LYS A 81 -16.01 6.43 -29.36
N SER A 82 -14.76 6.03 -29.64
CA SER A 82 -14.12 6.26 -30.95
C SER A 82 -14.49 5.22 -32.00
N GLU A 83 -14.51 3.93 -31.63
CA GLU A 83 -14.78 2.83 -32.56
C GLU A 83 -16.27 2.42 -32.59
N ASN A 84 -17.14 3.16 -31.87
CA ASN A 84 -18.55 2.84 -31.69
C ASN A 84 -18.78 1.40 -31.15
N HIS A 85 -17.83 0.90 -30.35
CA HIS A 85 -18.03 -0.29 -29.55
C HIS A 85 -19.00 0.05 -28.42
N ASP A 86 -20.02 -0.78 -28.26
CA ASP A 86 -20.84 -0.75 -27.06
C ASP A 86 -19.97 -1.02 -25.82
N LYS A 87 -20.25 -0.34 -24.70
CA LYS A 87 -19.43 -0.42 -23.48
C LYS A 87 -19.51 -1.79 -22.82
N ASP A 88 -20.67 -2.43 -22.94
CA ASP A 88 -20.96 -3.73 -22.31
C ASP A 88 -20.53 -4.90 -23.20
N SER A 89 -20.41 -4.65 -24.52
CA SER A 89 -19.94 -5.61 -25.52
C SER A 89 -18.41 -5.62 -25.62
N ILE A 90 -17.76 -6.52 -24.85
CA ILE A 90 -16.32 -6.76 -24.98
C ILE A 90 -16.06 -7.57 -26.25
N PHE A 91 -15.50 -6.93 -27.28
CA PHE A 91 -15.10 -7.56 -28.53
C PHE A 91 -13.80 -8.37 -28.37
N ASP A 92 -13.89 -9.70 -28.47
CA ASP A 92 -12.74 -10.62 -28.26
C ASP A 92 -11.63 -10.48 -29.32
N ASP A 93 -11.93 -9.94 -30.49
CA ASP A 93 -10.95 -9.60 -31.55
C ASP A 93 -10.27 -8.24 -31.33
N CYS A 94 -10.75 -7.42 -30.38
CA CYS A 94 -10.16 -6.14 -30.04
C CYS A 94 -9.20 -6.23 -28.85
N VAL A 95 -7.91 -6.00 -29.09
CA VAL A 95 -6.84 -6.01 -28.08
C VAL A 95 -7.15 -5.09 -26.89
N LYS A 96 -7.67 -3.87 -27.12
CA LYS A 96 -8.00 -2.91 -26.05
C LYS A 96 -9.15 -3.39 -25.17
N CYS A 97 -10.17 -4.01 -25.76
CA CYS A 97 -11.30 -4.60 -25.03
C CYS A 97 -10.84 -5.80 -24.20
N LEU A 98 -9.98 -6.65 -24.77
CA LEU A 98 -9.38 -7.80 -24.08
C LEU A 98 -8.47 -7.37 -22.90
N ASP A 99 -7.63 -6.37 -23.09
CA ASP A 99 -6.77 -5.80 -22.04
C ASP A 99 -7.60 -5.23 -20.88
N TYR A 100 -8.67 -4.48 -21.19
CA TYR A 100 -9.62 -3.97 -20.20
C TYR A 100 -10.33 -5.11 -19.45
N ARG A 101 -10.80 -6.16 -20.14
CA ARG A 101 -11.40 -7.35 -19.52
C ARG A 101 -10.45 -8.02 -18.53
N ASN A 102 -9.21 -8.22 -18.95
CA ASN A 102 -8.17 -8.87 -18.14
C ASN A 102 -7.78 -8.00 -16.93
N HIS A 103 -7.74 -6.68 -17.11
CA HIS A 103 -7.53 -5.69 -16.06
C HIS A 103 -8.65 -5.71 -15.00
N LYS A 104 -9.94 -5.58 -15.40
CA LYS A 104 -11.08 -5.69 -14.48
C LYS A 104 -11.16 -7.04 -13.78
N SER A 105 -10.88 -8.14 -14.49
CA SER A 105 -10.83 -9.49 -13.90
C SER A 105 -9.80 -9.58 -12.77
N ARG A 106 -8.58 -9.08 -12.99
CA ARG A 106 -7.53 -9.02 -11.95
C ARG A 106 -7.92 -8.14 -10.77
N ALA A 107 -8.51 -6.96 -11.02
CA ALA A 107 -8.99 -6.06 -9.97
C ALA A 107 -10.07 -6.72 -9.09
N LEU A 108 -11.05 -7.41 -9.70
CA LEU A 108 -12.11 -8.14 -8.99
C LEU A 108 -11.54 -9.28 -8.14
N LYS A 109 -10.61 -10.07 -8.68
CA LYS A 109 -9.95 -11.17 -7.95
C LYS A 109 -9.13 -10.67 -6.76
N ALA A 110 -8.33 -9.62 -6.97
CA ALA A 110 -7.59 -8.96 -5.91
C ALA A 110 -8.54 -8.48 -4.80
N ARG A 111 -9.63 -7.79 -5.17
CA ARG A 111 -10.61 -7.28 -4.21
C ARG A 111 -11.33 -8.39 -3.45
N LYS A 112 -11.71 -9.48 -4.12
CA LYS A 112 -12.34 -10.65 -3.49
C LYS A 112 -11.43 -11.28 -2.43
N LEU A 113 -10.15 -11.48 -2.73
CA LEU A 113 -9.20 -12.05 -1.76
C LEU A 113 -8.90 -11.07 -0.61
N TYR A 114 -8.80 -9.76 -0.88
CA TYR A 114 -8.64 -8.74 0.16
C TYR A 114 -9.82 -8.72 1.15
N LEU A 115 -11.06 -8.84 0.65
CA LEU A 115 -12.25 -8.95 1.48
C LEU A 115 -12.29 -10.27 2.26
N LYS A 116 -11.88 -11.39 1.66
CA LYS A 116 -11.73 -12.67 2.37
C LYS A 116 -10.72 -12.56 3.53
N HIS A 117 -9.54 -11.97 3.29
CA HIS A 117 -8.52 -11.74 4.32
C HIS A 117 -8.98 -10.74 5.42
N LYS A 118 -9.95 -9.86 5.11
CA LYS A 118 -10.59 -8.96 6.08
C LYS A 118 -11.47 -9.71 7.08
N GLU A 119 -12.03 -10.86 6.67
CA GLU A 119 -12.98 -11.68 7.44
C GLU A 119 -12.27 -12.83 8.17
N GLU A 120 -11.32 -13.52 7.51
CA GLU A 120 -10.57 -14.66 8.09
C GLU A 120 -9.78 -14.30 9.36
N LYS A 121 -9.41 -13.03 9.48
CA LYS A 121 -8.63 -12.45 10.58
C LYS A 121 -9.18 -12.71 11.99
N GLU A 122 -10.49 -12.90 12.15
CA GLU A 122 -11.09 -13.16 13.46
C GLU A 122 -10.84 -14.60 13.96
N ASN A 123 -10.40 -15.52 13.08
CA ASN A 123 -10.26 -16.95 13.38
C ASN A 123 -8.80 -17.43 13.57
N GLU A 124 -7.80 -16.67 13.14
CA GLU A 124 -6.39 -17.10 13.14
C GLU A 124 -5.48 -16.18 14.00
N PRO A 125 -5.35 -16.40 15.32
CA PRO A 125 -4.63 -15.49 16.22
C PRO A 125 -3.11 -15.37 15.97
N ASN A 126 -2.52 -16.31 15.21
CA ASN A 126 -1.11 -16.29 14.82
C ASN A 126 -0.88 -15.78 13.38
N HIS A 127 -1.91 -15.20 12.76
CA HIS A 127 -1.90 -14.63 11.42
C HIS A 127 -2.22 -13.14 11.49
N ILE A 128 -1.45 -12.31 10.80
CA ILE A 128 -1.75 -10.88 10.63
C ILE A 128 -1.95 -10.48 9.18
N TYR A 129 -3.00 -9.69 8.97
CA TYR A 129 -3.37 -9.11 7.68
C TYR A 129 -3.27 -7.58 7.75
N TYR A 130 -2.41 -7.01 6.92
CA TYR A 130 -2.12 -5.58 6.82
C TYR A 130 -2.08 -5.14 5.36
N SER A 131 -2.47 -3.90 5.06
CA SER A 131 -1.98 -3.21 3.87
C SER A 131 -0.75 -2.39 4.22
N THR A 132 0.14 -2.15 3.25
CA THR A 132 1.31 -1.28 3.43
C THR A 132 1.45 -0.33 2.25
N ASP A 133 1.69 0.94 2.56
CA ASP A 133 1.87 2.01 1.58
C ASP A 133 2.71 3.18 2.15
N LEU A 134 3.41 3.89 1.27
CA LEU A 134 4.18 5.08 1.59
C LEU A 134 3.32 6.32 1.35
N GLU A 135 2.93 7.01 2.43
CA GLU A 135 2.12 8.23 2.31
C GLU A 135 2.80 9.26 1.38
N LYS A 136 1.98 9.94 0.58
CA LYS A 136 2.38 11.09 -0.26
C LYS A 136 3.35 12.03 0.49
N VAL A 137 4.30 12.59 -0.25
CA VAL A 137 5.39 13.44 0.28
C VAL A 137 4.86 14.55 1.19
N ILE A 138 5.22 14.49 2.48
CA ILE A 138 4.87 15.52 3.47
C ILE A 138 6.00 16.55 3.55
N MET A 139 5.70 17.82 3.28
CA MET A 139 6.69 18.90 3.35
C MET A 139 6.54 19.77 4.61
N LEU A 140 7.57 19.73 5.46
CA LEU A 140 7.66 20.46 6.72
C LEU A 140 8.51 21.74 6.59
N PRO A 141 8.18 22.82 7.31
CA PRO A 141 7.03 22.95 8.20
C PRO A 141 5.74 23.20 7.39
N ARG A 142 4.59 22.73 7.91
CA ARG A 142 3.27 23.10 7.36
C ARG A 142 2.77 24.34 8.08
N LEU A 143 3.14 25.51 7.54
CA LEU A 143 2.72 26.84 7.99
C LEU A 143 2.21 27.66 6.79
N GLU A 144 1.26 27.07 6.06
CA GLU A 144 0.79 27.51 4.73
C GLU A 144 0.23 28.96 4.71
N THR A 145 -0.12 29.52 5.87
CA THR A 145 -0.52 30.93 6.04
C THR A 145 0.58 31.95 5.75
N PHE A 146 1.86 31.54 5.71
CA PHE A 146 2.99 32.45 5.48
C PHE A 146 3.62 32.19 4.10
N LYS A 147 3.51 33.16 3.18
CA LYS A 147 4.07 33.06 1.81
C LYS A 147 5.54 32.63 1.80
N GLU A 148 6.35 33.14 2.72
CA GLU A 148 7.78 32.82 2.80
C GLU A 148 8.06 31.34 3.14
N VAL A 149 7.14 30.67 3.83
CA VAL A 149 7.22 29.23 4.10
C VAL A 149 6.88 28.43 2.84
N VAL A 150 5.89 28.90 2.06
CA VAL A 150 5.47 28.29 0.78
C VAL A 150 6.61 28.34 -0.26
N PHE A 151 7.37 29.43 -0.31
CA PHE A 151 8.51 29.62 -1.24
C PHE A 151 9.89 29.28 -0.62
N CYS A 152 9.93 28.67 0.57
CA CYS A 152 11.17 28.13 1.13
C CYS A 152 11.36 26.68 0.70
N GLN A 153 12.61 26.25 0.56
CA GLN A 153 12.90 24.81 0.52
C GLN A 153 12.44 24.19 1.84
N ARG A 154 11.55 23.20 1.76
CA ARG A 154 11.00 22.49 2.92
C ARG A 154 11.72 21.16 3.13
N LEU A 155 11.60 20.60 4.33
CA LEU A 155 12.09 19.25 4.65
C LEU A 155 11.02 18.23 4.30
N VAL A 156 11.38 17.20 3.55
CA VAL A 156 10.53 16.05 3.26
C VAL A 156 10.51 15.11 4.47
N ALA A 157 9.30 14.80 4.92
CA ALA A 157 8.98 13.74 5.86
C ALA A 157 8.23 12.61 5.13
N PHE A 158 8.46 11.39 5.59
CA PHE A 158 7.93 10.15 5.04
C PHE A 158 7.15 9.40 6.13
N ASN A 159 6.12 8.67 5.70
CA ASN A 159 5.30 7.80 6.54
C ASN A 159 5.03 6.48 5.81
N GLN A 160 5.85 5.46 6.04
CA GLN A 160 5.51 4.10 5.63
C GLN A 160 4.50 3.56 6.63
N THR A 161 3.26 3.42 6.18
CA THR A 161 2.16 2.91 6.99
C THR A 161 2.00 1.42 6.77
N PHE A 162 1.85 0.67 7.85
CA PHE A 162 1.28 -0.67 7.85
C PHE A 162 -0.08 -0.58 8.56
N ALA A 163 -1.17 -0.54 7.79
CA ALA A 163 -2.53 -0.42 8.31
C ALA A 163 -3.19 -1.81 8.40
N PRO A 164 -3.76 -2.21 9.54
CA PRO A 164 -4.42 -3.50 9.67
C PRO A 164 -5.68 -3.55 8.80
N ILE A 165 -5.87 -4.66 8.10
CA ILE A 165 -7.07 -4.90 7.29
C ILE A 165 -8.24 -5.25 8.23
N GLY A 166 -9.42 -4.71 7.96
CA GLY A 166 -10.66 -5.02 8.69
C GLY A 166 -10.76 -4.40 10.08
N LYS A 167 -11.73 -4.89 10.87
CA LYS A 167 -11.73 -4.63 12.31
C LYS A 167 -10.54 -5.37 12.92
N SER A 168 -9.78 -4.71 13.78
CA SER A 168 -8.53 -5.26 14.31
C SER A 168 -8.33 -4.85 15.76
N ASN A 169 -7.84 -5.79 16.57
CA ASN A 169 -7.28 -5.50 17.89
C ASN A 169 -5.87 -4.91 17.80
N THR A 170 -5.21 -5.03 16.64
CA THR A 170 -3.94 -4.35 16.35
C THR A 170 -4.20 -2.95 15.79
N ASN A 171 -3.28 -2.03 16.09
CA ASN A 171 -3.31 -0.65 15.59
C ASN A 171 -2.55 -0.53 14.26
N PRO A 172 -2.83 0.49 13.43
CA PRO A 172 -1.90 0.98 12.42
C PRO A 172 -0.51 1.21 13.01
N TYR A 173 0.51 0.75 12.28
CA TYR A 173 1.92 0.92 12.60
C TYR A 173 2.54 1.89 11.60
N ALA A 174 2.85 3.11 12.05
CA ALA A 174 3.40 4.17 11.21
C ALA A 174 4.90 4.30 11.44
N VAL A 175 5.69 4.05 10.39
CA VAL A 175 7.15 4.19 10.41
C VAL A 175 7.51 5.53 9.78
N LEU A 176 8.01 6.44 10.61
CA LEU A 176 8.22 7.85 10.27
C LEU A 176 9.70 8.20 10.22
N TRP A 177 10.10 8.94 9.19
CA TRP A 177 11.43 9.57 9.10
C TRP A 177 11.39 10.84 8.26
N HIS A 178 12.52 11.52 8.15
CA HIS A 178 12.70 12.65 7.25
C HIS A 178 13.96 12.48 6.41
N GLU A 179 14.02 13.15 5.26
CA GLU A 179 15.09 12.98 4.25
C GLU A 179 16.50 13.10 4.84
N ALA A 180 16.70 13.99 5.82
CA ALA A 180 18.00 14.17 6.43
C ALA A 180 18.53 12.94 7.21
N ILE A 181 17.67 11.99 7.59
CA ILE A 181 18.11 10.69 8.14
C ILE A 181 18.34 9.68 7.00
N ALA A 182 17.38 9.54 6.10
CA ALA A 182 17.39 8.59 4.98
C ALA A 182 16.40 9.02 3.88
N GLY A 183 16.60 8.54 2.65
CA GLY A 183 15.71 8.82 1.53
C GLY A 183 14.48 7.91 1.48
N ARG A 184 13.99 7.64 0.28
CA ARG A 184 12.91 6.68 -0.02
C ARG A 184 13.32 5.65 -1.08
N LYS A 185 14.62 5.33 -1.17
CA LYS A 185 15.13 4.30 -2.09
C LYS A 185 14.74 2.90 -1.59
N GLN A 186 14.86 1.88 -2.43
CA GLN A 186 14.46 0.50 -2.11
C GLN A 186 15.02 0.01 -0.76
N GLU A 187 16.27 0.35 -0.39
CA GLU A 187 16.89 0.00 0.89
C GLU A 187 16.27 0.74 2.08
N ASP A 188 15.82 1.98 1.88
CA ASP A 188 15.12 2.78 2.90
C ASP A 188 13.73 2.19 3.16
N ILE A 189 13.01 1.79 2.11
CA ILE A 189 11.71 1.11 2.22
C ILE A 189 11.88 -0.26 2.90
N ILE A 190 12.87 -1.07 2.49
CA ILE A 190 13.20 -2.35 3.13
C ILE A 190 13.51 -2.17 4.62
N SER A 191 14.11 -1.05 5.02
CA SER A 191 14.35 -0.74 6.44
C SER A 191 13.05 -0.54 7.23
N ALA A 192 12.03 0.08 6.63
CA ALA A 192 10.70 0.19 7.25
C ALA A 192 9.99 -1.17 7.34
N PHE A 193 10.11 -2.03 6.32
CA PHE A 193 9.63 -3.42 6.39
C PHE A 193 10.36 -4.22 7.47
N ASN A 194 11.68 -4.08 7.61
CA ASN A 194 12.44 -4.71 8.68
C ASN A 194 11.89 -4.35 10.06
N VAL A 195 11.67 -3.07 10.33
CA VAL A 195 11.18 -2.64 11.64
C VAL A 195 9.73 -3.10 11.89
N PHE A 196 8.88 -3.18 10.86
CA PHE A 196 7.54 -3.79 10.99
C PHE A 196 7.59 -5.31 11.25
N LEU A 197 8.46 -6.04 10.53
CA LEU A 197 8.63 -7.49 10.73
C LEU A 197 9.23 -7.82 12.10
N MET A 198 10.17 -7.00 12.58
CA MET A 198 10.72 -7.12 13.93
C MET A 198 9.71 -6.74 15.03
N GLN A 199 8.73 -5.86 14.75
CA GLN A 199 7.58 -5.62 15.62
C GLN A 199 6.56 -6.78 15.58
N SER A 200 6.50 -7.50 14.45
CA SER A 200 5.57 -8.60 14.18
C SER A 200 6.23 -9.99 14.32
N ARG A 201 7.40 -10.05 14.95
CA ARG A 201 8.33 -11.19 14.94
C ARG A 201 7.78 -12.50 15.49
N ASP A 202 6.72 -12.47 16.29
CA ASP A 202 6.18 -13.66 16.96
C ASP A 202 4.97 -14.26 16.21
N TYR A 203 4.51 -13.63 15.12
CA TYR A 203 3.46 -14.19 14.25
C TYR A 203 4.02 -15.29 13.33
N ASN A 204 3.16 -16.27 13.00
CA ASN A 204 3.52 -17.38 12.11
C ASN A 204 3.19 -17.09 10.64
N PHE A 205 2.22 -16.21 10.38
CA PHE A 205 1.75 -15.88 9.03
C PHE A 205 1.57 -14.37 8.91
N ILE A 206 2.16 -13.78 7.87
CA ILE A 206 2.15 -12.33 7.65
C ILE A 206 1.70 -12.05 6.21
N ASP A 207 0.47 -11.57 6.06
CA ASP A 207 -0.11 -11.19 4.78
C ASP A 207 -0.11 -9.68 4.62
N LEU A 208 0.70 -9.19 3.68
CA LEU A 208 0.78 -7.78 3.31
C LEU A 208 0.09 -7.54 1.97
N TRP A 209 -0.73 -6.50 1.91
CA TRP A 209 -1.38 -6.00 0.69
C TRP A 209 -0.74 -4.68 0.25
N LEU A 210 -0.37 -4.59 -1.02
CA LEU A 210 0.43 -3.50 -1.57
C LEU A 210 -0.13 -3.02 -2.90
N ASP A 211 0.19 -1.79 -3.23
CA ASP A 211 0.02 -1.26 -4.57
C ASP A 211 1.02 -1.92 -5.56
N ASN A 212 0.74 -1.82 -6.85
CA ASN A 212 1.58 -2.40 -7.90
C ASN A 212 2.68 -1.43 -8.37
N CYS A 213 3.28 -0.65 -7.45
CA CYS A 213 4.32 0.32 -7.76
C CYS A 213 5.70 -0.34 -7.94
N ALA A 214 6.13 -0.42 -9.20
CA ALA A 214 7.41 -0.97 -9.64
C ALA A 214 8.60 -0.02 -9.40
N ALA A 215 8.82 0.34 -8.13
CA ALA A 215 10.03 1.00 -7.62
C ALA A 215 10.13 0.85 -6.10
N GLN A 216 9.00 1.02 -5.42
CA GLN A 216 8.91 1.04 -3.95
C GLN A 216 8.62 -0.37 -3.41
N ASN A 217 7.44 -0.92 -3.74
CA ASN A 217 6.87 -2.10 -3.09
C ASN A 217 7.02 -3.40 -3.90
N LYS A 218 7.61 -3.31 -5.10
CA LYS A 218 7.74 -4.43 -6.04
C LYS A 218 9.11 -4.41 -6.73
N ASN A 219 10.12 -4.95 -6.06
CA ASN A 219 11.51 -5.01 -6.53
C ASN A 219 12.21 -6.30 -6.05
N TRP A 220 13.30 -6.71 -6.73
CA TRP A 220 13.97 -7.99 -6.43
C TRP A 220 14.75 -7.96 -5.10
N LEU A 221 15.20 -6.79 -4.65
CA LEU A 221 15.93 -6.64 -3.40
C LEU A 221 15.02 -6.90 -2.18
N LEU A 222 13.77 -6.42 -2.23
CA LEU A 222 12.74 -6.69 -1.23
C LEU A 222 12.41 -8.19 -1.19
N TYR A 223 12.28 -8.85 -2.34
CA TYR A 223 12.02 -10.30 -2.38
C TYR A 223 13.20 -11.10 -1.81
N PHE A 224 14.43 -10.71 -2.15
CA PHE A 224 15.62 -11.33 -1.56
C PHE A 224 15.68 -11.11 -0.04
N TYR A 225 15.41 -9.88 0.42
CA TYR A 225 15.37 -9.54 1.83
C TYR A 225 14.32 -10.38 2.59
N LEU A 226 13.11 -10.55 2.05
CA LEU A 226 12.05 -11.36 2.64
C LEU A 226 12.43 -12.85 2.72
N VAL A 227 13.01 -13.42 1.64
CA VAL A 227 13.60 -14.77 1.69
C VAL A 227 14.70 -14.88 2.73
N HIS A 228 15.52 -13.84 2.93
CA HIS A 228 16.58 -13.84 3.94
C HIS A 228 16.02 -13.83 5.37
N ILE A 229 15.13 -12.88 5.70
CA ILE A 229 14.64 -12.73 7.09
C ILE A 229 13.74 -13.90 7.52
N ILE A 230 12.89 -14.46 6.64
CA ILE A 230 12.03 -15.61 6.98
C ILE A 230 12.83 -16.90 7.21
N ASN A 231 14.04 -17.00 6.66
CA ASN A 231 14.98 -18.11 6.92
C ASN A 231 15.94 -17.81 8.09
N SER A 232 15.86 -16.64 8.70
CA SER A 232 16.62 -16.28 9.91
C SER A 232 15.86 -16.66 11.19
N SER A 233 16.53 -16.56 12.33
CA SER A 233 15.92 -16.65 13.66
C SER A 233 15.35 -15.31 14.18
N ALA A 234 15.38 -14.23 13.38
CA ALA A 234 14.95 -12.90 13.83
C ALA A 234 13.42 -12.76 13.95
N ILE A 235 12.69 -13.53 13.13
CA ILE A 235 11.22 -13.65 13.17
C ILE A 235 10.83 -15.14 13.24
N SER A 236 9.60 -15.42 13.68
CA SER A 236 9.01 -16.76 13.81
C SER A 236 8.21 -17.19 12.58
N ALA A 237 7.92 -16.25 11.66
CA ALA A 237 7.05 -16.45 10.51
C ALA A 237 7.43 -17.70 9.71
N LYS A 238 6.43 -18.53 9.42
CA LYS A 238 6.54 -19.76 8.62
C LYS A 238 6.28 -19.45 7.15
N GLN A 239 5.38 -18.51 6.87
CA GLN A 239 5.12 -17.98 5.55
C GLN A 239 4.77 -16.48 5.62
N ASP A 240 5.40 -15.70 4.75
CA ASP A 240 5.03 -14.30 4.48
C ASP A 240 4.46 -14.23 3.06
N ASN A 241 3.43 -13.40 2.85
CA ASN A 241 2.79 -13.19 1.56
C ASN A 241 2.77 -11.69 1.21
N LEU A 242 3.19 -11.34 0.00
CA LEU A 242 2.93 -10.04 -0.62
C LEU A 242 1.83 -10.21 -1.67
N ASN A 243 0.70 -9.52 -1.47
CA ASN A 243 -0.45 -9.52 -2.38
C ASN A 243 -0.55 -8.16 -3.05
N TYR A 244 -0.63 -8.13 -4.37
CA TYR A 244 -0.65 -6.90 -5.16
C TYR A 244 -2.05 -6.61 -5.68
N PHE A 245 -2.53 -5.38 -5.45
CA PHE A 245 -3.70 -4.86 -6.14
C PHE A 245 -3.41 -4.66 -7.64
N GLU A 246 -4.47 -4.60 -8.45
CA GLU A 246 -4.36 -4.16 -9.83
C GLU A 246 -4.12 -2.63 -9.86
N SER A 247 -3.24 -2.15 -10.75
CA SER A 247 -2.88 -0.73 -10.85
C SER A 247 -4.11 0.14 -11.13
N GLY A 248 -4.30 1.25 -10.41
CA GLY A 248 -5.51 2.09 -10.49
C GLY A 248 -6.76 1.50 -9.81
N HIS A 249 -6.64 0.34 -9.15
CA HIS A 249 -7.68 -0.29 -8.33
C HIS A 249 -7.12 -0.68 -6.95
N THR A 250 -6.40 0.25 -6.32
CA THR A 250 -5.52 0.03 -5.16
C THR A 250 -6.13 0.32 -3.79
N PHE A 251 -7.41 0.72 -3.69
CA PHE A 251 -8.00 1.21 -2.44
C PHE A 251 -7.92 0.20 -1.27
N MET A 252 -7.19 0.59 -0.23
CA MET A 252 -6.77 -0.25 0.89
C MET A 252 -6.92 0.46 2.25
N SER A 253 -6.51 -0.21 3.33
CA SER A 253 -6.63 0.35 4.69
C SER A 253 -5.64 1.48 4.96
N CYS A 254 -4.54 1.58 4.19
CA CYS A 254 -3.61 2.69 4.24
C CYS A 254 -4.25 4.02 3.81
N ASP A 255 -5.01 4.06 2.70
CA ASP A 255 -5.68 5.28 2.22
C ASP A 255 -6.56 5.92 3.30
N HIS A 256 -7.35 5.08 3.98
CA HIS A 256 -8.18 5.50 5.09
C HIS A 256 -7.32 6.04 6.25
N PHE A 257 -6.20 5.39 6.58
CA PHE A 257 -5.30 5.87 7.62
C PHE A 257 -4.63 7.22 7.26
N HIS A 258 -4.08 7.37 6.06
CA HIS A 258 -3.48 8.62 5.57
C HIS A 258 -4.51 9.76 5.55
N HIS A 259 -5.76 9.48 5.19
CA HIS A 259 -6.84 10.45 5.34
C HIS A 259 -7.01 10.93 6.79
N GLN A 260 -6.99 10.01 7.77
CA GLN A 260 -7.04 10.39 9.20
C GLN A 260 -5.79 11.18 9.64
N VAL A 261 -4.61 10.87 9.09
CA VAL A 261 -3.37 11.64 9.33
C VAL A 261 -3.47 13.07 8.77
N GLU A 262 -3.95 13.24 7.54
CA GLU A 262 -4.21 14.57 6.94
C GLU A 262 -5.25 15.37 7.74
N LEU A 263 -6.34 14.75 8.18
CA LEU A 263 -7.31 15.38 9.08
C LEU A 263 -6.67 15.79 10.41
N SER A 264 -5.79 14.96 10.96
CA SER A 264 -5.06 15.26 12.21
C SER A 264 -4.11 16.46 12.03
N MET A 265 -3.34 16.50 10.94
CA MET A 265 -2.49 17.64 10.58
C MET A 265 -3.31 18.94 10.41
N LYS A 266 -4.44 18.87 9.69
CA LYS A 266 -5.35 20.01 9.50
C LYS A 266 -5.92 20.53 10.82
N ARG A 267 -6.32 19.65 11.75
CA ARG A 267 -6.78 20.04 13.10
C ARG A 267 -5.67 20.72 13.91
N LYS A 268 -4.41 20.26 13.79
CA LYS A 268 -3.25 20.89 14.44
C LYS A 268 -2.90 22.27 13.85
N LYS A 269 -3.34 22.56 12.60
CA LYS A 269 -3.18 23.82 11.83
C LYS A 269 -1.75 24.23 11.49
N LYS A 270 -0.80 24.05 12.40
CA LYS A 270 0.61 24.44 12.27
C LYS A 270 1.50 23.28 12.69
N LEU A 271 2.36 22.82 11.79
CA LEU A 271 3.42 21.87 12.10
C LEU A 271 4.76 22.59 11.89
N HIS A 272 5.47 22.89 12.97
CA HIS A 272 6.73 23.66 12.94
C HIS A 272 7.97 22.78 12.74
N ASP A 273 7.91 21.49 13.10
CA ASP A 273 9.02 20.54 13.02
C ASP A 273 8.53 19.10 12.79
N PHE A 274 9.45 18.15 12.73
CA PHE A 274 9.14 16.73 12.58
C PHE A 274 8.44 16.14 13.80
N GLN A 275 8.73 16.63 15.01
CA GLN A 275 8.00 16.24 16.21
C GLN A 275 6.52 16.62 16.12
N ASP A 276 6.19 17.77 15.53
CA ASP A 276 4.79 18.15 15.31
C ASP A 276 4.04 17.20 14.38
N PHE A 277 4.75 16.61 13.40
CA PHE A 277 4.22 15.60 12.50
C PHE A 277 4.04 14.24 13.21
N ILE A 278 5.04 13.78 13.98
CA ILE A 278 4.94 12.57 14.82
C ILE A 278 3.71 12.64 15.72
N GLU A 279 3.48 13.78 16.39
CA GLU A 279 2.30 14.00 17.23
C GLU A 279 0.99 13.98 16.42
N ALA A 280 0.97 14.55 15.20
CA ALA A 280 -0.21 14.54 14.35
C ALA A 280 -0.57 13.11 13.88
N VAL A 281 0.43 12.31 13.48
CA VAL A 281 0.26 10.89 13.14
C VAL A 281 -0.20 10.09 14.36
N SER A 282 0.43 10.31 15.52
CA SER A 282 0.07 9.64 16.78
C SER A 282 -1.37 9.93 17.21
N ALA A 283 -1.88 11.14 16.92
CA ALA A 283 -3.26 11.55 17.22
C ALA A 283 -4.28 11.17 16.13
N ALA A 284 -3.85 10.56 15.01
CA ALA A 284 -4.74 9.95 14.04
C ALA A 284 -5.44 8.71 14.64
N ASN A 285 -6.44 8.15 13.93
CA ASN A 285 -7.15 6.93 14.35
C ASN A 285 -7.61 6.91 15.84
N THR A 286 -8.10 8.04 16.37
CA THR A 286 -8.49 8.18 17.79
C THR A 286 -7.35 7.85 18.77
N ALA A 287 -6.13 8.28 18.45
CA ALA A 287 -4.88 7.97 19.17
C ALA A 287 -4.52 6.46 19.28
N LYS A 288 -5.18 5.61 18.48
CA LYS A 288 -4.85 4.18 18.37
C LYS A 288 -3.88 3.96 17.20
N VAL A 289 -2.66 4.44 17.37
CA VAL A 289 -1.57 4.32 16.39
C VAL A 289 -0.29 3.96 17.13
N THR A 290 0.44 2.97 16.61
CA THR A 290 1.80 2.69 17.07
C THR A 290 2.75 3.43 16.14
N VAL A 291 3.53 4.37 16.66
CA VAL A 291 4.43 5.20 15.85
C VAL A 291 5.88 4.85 16.15
N LYS A 292 6.64 4.52 15.11
CA LYS A 292 8.09 4.35 15.15
C LYS A 292 8.74 5.55 14.47
N GLU A 293 9.45 6.35 15.26
CA GLU A 293 10.41 7.30 14.70
C GLU A 293 11.71 6.55 14.35
N MET A 294 12.10 6.53 13.08
CA MET A 294 13.35 5.91 12.64
C MET A 294 14.54 6.82 12.91
N LYS A 295 15.58 6.24 13.48
CA LYS A 295 16.91 6.82 13.62
C LYS A 295 17.85 6.18 12.60
N THR A 296 19.03 6.77 12.41
CA THR A 296 20.05 6.29 11.45
C THR A 296 20.32 4.79 11.54
N PHE A 297 20.42 4.24 12.75
CA PHE A 297 20.72 2.81 12.98
C PHE A 297 19.56 1.85 12.70
N ASP A 298 18.32 2.36 12.59
CA ASP A 298 17.16 1.58 12.16
C ASP A 298 17.19 1.32 10.64
N PHE A 299 17.94 2.13 9.88
CA PHE A 299 18.16 1.91 8.46
C PHE A 299 19.24 0.85 8.22
N ILE A 300 18.97 -0.05 7.28
CA ILE A 300 19.85 -1.15 6.91
C ILE A 300 20.33 -1.04 5.47
N ASN A 301 21.54 -1.53 5.23
CA ASN A 301 22.05 -1.83 3.90
C ASN A 301 21.93 -3.33 3.65
N VAL A 302 21.44 -3.72 2.47
CA VAL A 302 21.21 -5.11 2.09
C VAL A 302 22.10 -5.46 0.89
N ILE A 303 22.95 -6.47 1.02
CA ILE A 303 23.82 -6.93 -0.07
C ILE A 303 23.01 -7.79 -1.04
N ASP A 304 22.82 -7.32 -2.28
CA ASP A 304 21.99 -8.01 -3.27
C ASP A 304 22.61 -9.34 -3.78
N TYR A 305 22.02 -10.46 -3.38
CA TYR A 305 22.35 -11.80 -3.88
C TYR A 305 21.38 -12.35 -4.93
N THR A 306 20.51 -11.53 -5.53
CA THR A 306 19.69 -11.93 -6.68
C THR A 306 20.55 -12.26 -7.90
N SER A 307 20.06 -13.15 -8.76
CA SER A 307 20.73 -13.65 -9.95
C SER A 307 19.89 -13.32 -11.20
N PRO A 308 20.18 -12.20 -11.88
CA PRO A 308 19.49 -11.82 -13.11
C PRO A 308 19.49 -12.93 -14.16
N ARG A 309 20.59 -13.70 -14.27
CA ARG A 309 20.69 -14.86 -15.15
C ARG A 309 19.60 -15.90 -14.85
N ARG A 310 19.44 -16.33 -13.59
CA ARG A 310 18.44 -17.35 -13.23
C ARG A 310 17.00 -16.88 -13.46
N ILE A 311 16.74 -15.60 -13.17
CA ILE A 311 15.44 -14.96 -13.46
C ILE A 311 15.18 -14.97 -14.97
N GLN A 312 16.16 -14.58 -15.78
CA GLN A 312 16.03 -14.53 -17.25
C GLN A 312 15.90 -15.91 -17.91
N THR A 313 16.56 -16.94 -17.37
CA THR A 313 16.52 -18.32 -17.90
C THR A 313 15.48 -19.21 -17.22
N SER A 314 14.58 -18.66 -16.41
CA SER A 314 13.47 -19.42 -15.83
C SER A 314 12.48 -19.84 -16.93
N ASN A 315 11.80 -20.97 -16.73
CA ASN A 315 10.82 -21.50 -17.68
C ASN A 315 9.54 -21.92 -16.94
N PRO A 316 8.39 -21.24 -17.15
CA PRO A 316 8.24 -20.02 -17.95
C PRO A 316 9.05 -18.85 -17.35
N ARG A 317 9.41 -17.86 -18.17
CA ARG A 317 10.21 -16.71 -17.70
C ARG A 317 9.42 -15.89 -16.69
N ALA A 318 9.96 -15.77 -15.48
CA ALA A 318 9.37 -14.99 -14.41
C ALA A 318 9.45 -13.47 -14.71
N TYR A 319 8.29 -12.86 -14.93
CA TYR A 319 8.12 -11.41 -15.08
C TYR A 319 7.51 -10.84 -13.80
N MET A 320 8.29 -10.04 -13.05
CA MET A 320 7.84 -9.42 -11.80
C MET A 320 6.53 -8.64 -11.95
N ARG A 321 6.37 -7.87 -13.04
CA ARG A 321 5.13 -7.11 -13.33
C ARG A 321 3.88 -7.99 -13.36
N ASN A 322 4.01 -9.27 -13.74
CA ASN A 322 2.92 -10.23 -13.84
C ASN A 322 2.61 -10.92 -12.49
N MET A 323 3.46 -10.79 -11.47
CA MET A 323 3.24 -11.44 -10.17
C MET A 323 2.13 -10.73 -9.40
N VAL A 324 1.01 -11.39 -9.11
CA VAL A 324 -0.10 -10.83 -8.30
C VAL A 324 0.00 -11.22 -6.83
N GLN A 325 0.62 -12.36 -6.55
CA GLN A 325 0.94 -12.82 -5.20
C GLN A 325 2.37 -13.37 -5.20
N VAL A 326 3.14 -13.06 -4.16
CA VAL A 326 4.50 -13.59 -3.94
C VAL A 326 4.57 -14.15 -2.52
N ILE A 327 5.07 -15.37 -2.41
CA ILE A 327 4.98 -16.22 -1.23
C ILE A 327 6.40 -16.62 -0.79
N PHE A 328 6.72 -16.35 0.46
CA PHE A 328 8.01 -16.62 1.09
C PHE A 328 7.82 -17.70 2.13
N LYS A 329 8.66 -18.74 2.17
CA LYS A 329 8.49 -19.89 3.08
C LYS A 329 9.75 -20.17 3.86
N ARG A 330 9.63 -20.32 5.19
CA ARG A 330 10.72 -20.76 6.05
C ARG A 330 11.22 -22.13 5.62
N GLY A 331 12.54 -22.29 5.55
CA GLY A 331 13.21 -23.49 5.05
C GLY A 331 13.40 -23.54 3.54
N SER A 332 12.89 -22.55 2.78
CA SER A 332 13.10 -22.45 1.33
C SER A 332 13.80 -21.15 0.95
N PHE A 333 14.78 -21.26 0.04
CA PHE A 333 15.46 -20.12 -0.59
C PHE A 333 14.94 -19.83 -2.02
N ASN A 334 13.91 -20.55 -2.46
CA ASN A 334 13.20 -20.27 -3.70
C ASN A 334 12.06 -19.27 -3.44
N LEU A 335 11.76 -18.46 -4.47
CA LEU A 335 10.61 -17.57 -4.48
C LEU A 335 9.41 -18.34 -5.03
N PHE A 336 8.27 -18.29 -4.35
CA PHE A 336 7.01 -18.80 -4.89
C PHE A 336 6.13 -17.63 -5.33
N TYR A 337 5.39 -17.74 -6.43
CA TYR A 337 4.53 -16.66 -6.90
C TYR A 337 3.34 -17.16 -7.72
N LYS A 338 2.30 -16.33 -7.83
CA LYS A 338 1.18 -16.51 -8.76
C LYS A 338 1.10 -15.35 -9.75
N THR A 339 0.61 -15.61 -10.96
CA THR A 339 0.27 -14.58 -11.95
C THR A 339 -1.24 -14.29 -12.05
N ASP A 340 -2.05 -15.10 -11.37
CA ASP A 340 -3.48 -14.92 -11.16
C ASP A 340 -3.79 -15.45 -9.75
N PHE A 341 -4.65 -14.79 -8.96
CA PHE A 341 -4.91 -15.20 -7.58
C PHE A 341 -5.52 -16.61 -7.46
N ASP A 342 -6.32 -17.02 -8.45
CA ASP A 342 -6.92 -18.36 -8.54
C ASP A 342 -6.00 -19.36 -9.27
N GLY A 343 -4.86 -18.90 -9.80
CA GLY A 343 -3.92 -19.70 -10.58
C GLY A 343 -2.92 -20.51 -9.74
N GLU A 344 -2.16 -21.33 -10.46
CA GLU A 344 -1.11 -22.18 -9.87
C GLU A 344 0.05 -21.38 -9.27
N VAL A 345 0.66 -21.95 -8.23
CA VAL A 345 1.87 -21.40 -7.60
C VAL A 345 3.09 -21.86 -8.41
N ASN A 346 3.79 -20.89 -8.98
CA ASN A 346 5.05 -21.06 -9.69
C ASN A 346 6.20 -21.00 -8.66
N GLU A 347 7.31 -21.71 -8.94
CA GLU A 347 8.53 -21.69 -8.14
C GLU A 347 9.71 -21.13 -8.95
N LEU A 348 10.54 -20.30 -8.32
CA LEU A 348 11.67 -19.63 -8.95
C LEU A 348 12.91 -19.64 -8.04
N THR A 349 13.96 -20.34 -8.48
CA THR A 349 15.30 -20.15 -7.93
C THR A 349 15.90 -18.87 -8.51
N PHE A 350 15.96 -17.80 -7.71
CA PHE A 350 16.42 -16.47 -8.14
C PHE A 350 17.74 -16.01 -7.49
N LEU A 351 18.31 -16.77 -6.55
CA LEU A 351 19.50 -16.37 -5.79
C LEU A 351 20.82 -16.85 -6.43
N LYS A 352 21.92 -16.13 -6.18
CA LYS A 352 23.29 -16.50 -6.57
C LYS A 352 23.77 -17.72 -5.78
N ASP A 353 24.52 -18.60 -6.44
CA ASP A 353 25.16 -19.76 -5.82
C ASP A 353 26.09 -19.41 -4.65
N THR A 354 26.73 -18.24 -4.68
CA THR A 354 27.60 -17.76 -3.60
C THR A 354 26.85 -17.57 -2.28
N TYR A 355 25.57 -17.21 -2.34
CA TYR A 355 24.70 -17.12 -1.17
C TYR A 355 24.29 -18.53 -0.70
N LEU A 356 23.76 -19.35 -1.62
CA LEU A 356 23.25 -20.70 -1.32
C LEU A 356 24.33 -21.67 -0.80
N LYS A 357 25.60 -21.47 -1.19
CA LYS A 357 26.74 -22.32 -0.81
C LYS A 357 27.48 -21.85 0.45
N SER A 358 27.04 -20.77 1.12
CA SER A 358 27.74 -20.25 2.30
C SER A 358 27.60 -21.22 3.49
N LYS A 359 28.67 -21.99 3.75
CA LYS A 359 28.72 -23.04 4.79
C LYS A 359 28.69 -22.52 6.23
N THR A 360 28.80 -21.21 6.43
CA THR A 360 28.86 -20.52 7.73
C THR A 360 27.51 -19.93 8.14
N GLY A 361 26.42 -20.42 7.57
CA GLY A 361 25.15 -19.69 7.51
C GLY A 361 25.22 -18.56 6.47
N PRO A 362 24.11 -17.84 6.23
CA PRO A 362 24.14 -16.70 5.33
C PRO A 362 25.20 -15.70 5.80
N VAL A 363 26.04 -15.25 4.86
CA VAL A 363 26.94 -14.09 5.03
C VAL A 363 26.16 -12.94 5.66
N SER A 364 26.81 -12.04 6.42
CA SER A 364 26.17 -10.85 6.99
C SER A 364 25.61 -9.92 5.89
N VAL A 365 24.41 -10.24 5.43
CA VAL A 365 23.71 -9.59 4.30
C VAL A 365 23.22 -8.21 4.69
N ILE A 366 22.90 -8.03 5.97
CA ILE A 366 22.29 -6.86 6.56
C ILE A 366 23.33 -6.17 7.44
N THR A 367 23.49 -4.86 7.28
CA THR A 367 24.27 -4.01 8.19
C THR A 367 23.50 -2.73 8.50
N SER A 368 23.39 -2.34 9.78
CA SER A 368 22.83 -1.03 10.13
C SER A 368 23.70 0.10 9.62
N ARG A 369 23.08 1.19 9.16
CA ARG A 369 23.78 2.43 8.80
C ARG A 369 24.30 3.12 10.06
N THR A 370 25.50 3.67 9.96
CA THR A 370 26.16 4.42 11.03
C THR A 370 26.03 5.93 10.87
N ASN A 371 25.83 6.42 9.64
CA ASN A 371 25.77 7.84 9.30
C ASN A 371 24.41 8.20 8.66
N PRO A 372 23.79 9.34 9.04
CA PRO A 372 22.59 9.84 8.39
C PRO A 372 22.89 10.29 6.95
N ARG A 373 21.87 10.35 6.10
CA ARG A 373 21.93 10.89 4.73
C ARG A 373 22.47 12.33 4.70
N GLY A 374 21.95 13.17 5.61
CA GLY A 374 22.21 14.61 5.65
C GLY A 374 21.25 15.43 4.76
N ILE A 375 21.47 16.74 4.74
CA ILE A 375 21.04 17.65 3.67
C ILE A 375 22.20 18.61 3.35
N LYS A 376 22.22 19.21 2.15
CA LYS A 376 23.18 20.28 1.80
C LYS A 376 23.18 21.40 2.86
N THR A 377 24.37 21.84 3.30
CA THR A 377 24.55 22.83 4.37
C THR A 377 23.86 24.15 4.03
N SER A 378 24.00 24.59 2.76
CA SER A 378 23.34 25.80 2.22
C SER A 378 21.80 25.74 2.30
N ARG A 379 21.18 24.55 2.16
CA ARG A 379 19.74 24.34 2.31
C ARG A 379 19.30 24.49 3.76
N LYS A 380 20.06 23.89 4.70
CA LYS A 380 19.83 24.05 6.15
C LYS A 380 19.92 25.52 6.58
N GLU A 381 20.91 26.25 6.09
CA GLU A 381 21.06 27.69 6.35
C GLU A 381 19.90 28.52 5.76
N ASN A 382 19.44 28.20 4.54
CA ASN A 382 18.29 28.88 3.91
C ASN A 382 17.02 28.70 4.74
N ILE A 383 16.77 27.46 5.19
CA ILE A 383 15.69 27.10 6.09
C ILE A 383 15.78 27.89 7.40
N LEU A 384 16.92 27.85 8.09
CA LEU A 384 17.09 28.56 9.35
C LEU A 384 16.89 30.08 9.19
N LYS A 385 17.44 30.68 8.12
CA LYS A 385 17.33 32.11 7.84
C LYS A 385 15.89 32.57 7.57
N LYS A 386 15.11 31.81 6.78
CA LYS A 386 13.73 32.16 6.42
C LYS A 386 12.72 31.78 7.50
N LEU A 387 12.86 30.59 8.10
CA LEU A 387 11.80 29.96 8.87
C LEU A 387 11.90 30.20 10.38
N SER A 388 13.09 30.46 10.94
CA SER A 388 13.27 30.59 12.40
C SER A 388 12.40 31.68 13.04
N LYS A 389 12.13 32.78 12.32
CA LYS A 389 11.27 33.88 12.79
C LYS A 389 9.79 33.51 12.94
N PHE A 390 9.36 32.38 12.36
CA PHE A 390 8.00 31.83 12.50
C PHE A 390 7.95 30.66 13.51
N MET A 391 9.02 30.43 14.27
CA MET A 391 9.18 29.29 15.17
C MET A 391 9.65 29.73 16.56
N LEU A 392 9.04 29.16 17.59
CA LEU A 392 9.48 29.34 18.98
C LEU A 392 10.91 28.79 19.16
N PRO A 393 11.74 29.34 20.07
CA PRO A 393 13.15 28.96 20.19
C PRO A 393 13.40 27.46 20.35
N TYR A 394 12.55 26.75 21.09
CA TYR A 394 12.67 25.29 21.27
C TYR A 394 12.36 24.50 19.99
N LYS A 395 11.43 24.96 19.15
CA LYS A 395 11.13 24.37 17.83
C LYS A 395 12.28 24.54 16.84
N GLN A 396 13.07 25.61 16.98
CA GLN A 396 14.27 25.82 16.15
C GLN A 396 15.37 24.78 16.42
N THR A 397 15.37 24.12 17.58
CA THR A 397 16.38 23.10 17.96
C THR A 397 16.43 21.95 16.96
N PHE A 398 15.28 21.47 16.50
CA PHE A 398 15.18 20.44 15.46
C PHE A 398 15.95 20.87 14.19
N TRP A 399 15.64 22.06 13.66
CA TRP A 399 16.24 22.60 12.45
C TRP A 399 17.74 22.87 12.59
N LYS A 400 18.19 23.32 13.77
CA LYS A 400 19.62 23.51 14.10
C LYS A 400 20.38 22.18 14.15
N ASN A 401 19.73 21.10 14.58
CA ASN A 401 20.31 19.78 14.75
C ASN A 401 20.17 18.86 13.53
N LEU A 402 19.56 19.32 12.42
CA LEU A 402 19.52 18.55 11.18
C LEU A 402 20.95 18.18 10.72
N PRO A 403 21.24 16.90 10.41
CA PRO A 403 22.54 16.50 9.89
C PRO A 403 22.78 17.11 8.50
N THR A 404 24.04 17.39 8.17
CA THR A 404 24.45 18.00 6.91
C THR A 404 25.44 17.15 6.15
N ASN A 405 25.32 17.12 4.82
CA ASN A 405 26.20 16.40 3.91
C ASN A 405 26.22 17.10 2.55
N ASP A 406 27.32 17.77 2.22
CA ASP A 406 27.43 18.52 0.95
C ASP A 406 27.84 17.65 -0.25
N ASN A 407 28.23 16.39 -0.02
CA ASN A 407 28.50 15.40 -1.08
C ASN A 407 27.22 14.70 -1.56
N GLU A 408 26.09 15.00 -0.95
CA GLU A 408 24.81 14.37 -1.22
C GLU A 408 24.15 14.94 -2.49
N LYS A 409 23.76 14.06 -3.41
CA LYS A 409 22.88 14.44 -4.53
C LYS A 409 21.47 14.69 -4.00
N THR A 410 20.85 15.76 -4.47
CA THR A 410 19.45 16.03 -4.15
C THR A 410 18.56 15.08 -4.96
N ASP A 411 17.40 14.67 -4.45
CA ASP A 411 16.51 13.76 -5.20
C ASP A 411 16.03 14.36 -6.55
N SER A 412 16.09 15.68 -6.71
CA SER A 412 15.93 16.40 -7.99
C SER A 412 17.01 16.15 -9.05
N ASP A 413 18.12 15.52 -8.65
CA ASP A 413 19.28 15.23 -9.49
C ASP A 413 19.27 13.76 -9.97
N GLU A 414 18.22 12.99 -9.62
CA GLU A 414 18.08 11.54 -9.84
C GLU A 414 16.70 11.11 -10.40
N GLU A 415 15.89 12.06 -10.92
CA GLU A 415 14.75 11.77 -11.82
C GLU A 415 15.18 11.86 -13.30
#